data_AF-A0A346YMW7-F1
#
_entry.id   AF-A0A346YMW7-F1
#
_cell.length_a   1.000
_cell.length_b   1.000
_cell.length_c   1.000
_cell.angle_alpha   90.00
_cell.angle_beta   90.00
_cell.angle_gamma   90.00
#
_symmetry.space_group_name_H-M   'P 1'
#
loop_
_entity.id
_entity.type
_entity.pdbx_description
1 polymer ?
#
loop_
_entity_poly.entity_id
_entity_poly.type
_entity_poly.pdbx_seq_one_letter_code
_entity_poly.pdbx_strand_id
1 'polypeptide(L)' 'MVNKFPCEKLDKFMVRMPDGLRTAIKLAAIENGRTMNAEVVYHLKRIYEPRQSEKPAAQS' A
#
# COMPACT_ATOMS: atom_id res chain seq x y z
N MET A 1 12.48 23.75 15.38
CA MET A 1 12.96 22.35 15.29
C MET A 1 12.44 21.75 13.99
N VAL A 2 13.32 21.20 13.18
CA VAL A 2 13.03 20.73 11.81
C VAL A 2 12.41 19.33 11.88
N ASN A 3 11.13 19.19 11.51
CA ASN A 3 10.47 17.89 11.30
C ASN A 3 11.20 17.14 10.18
N LYS A 4 12.09 16.22 10.55
CA LYS A 4 13.01 15.56 9.61
C LYS A 4 12.47 14.24 9.03
N PHE A 5 11.25 13.83 9.35
CA PHE A 5 10.65 12.64 8.74
C PHE A 5 9.16 12.84 8.39
N PRO A 6 8.78 12.79 7.10
CA PRO A 6 7.38 12.92 6.69
C PRO A 6 6.51 11.74 7.16
N CYS A 7 7.10 10.65 7.66
CA CYS A 7 6.37 9.49 8.16
C CYS A 7 5.56 9.77 9.44
N GLU A 8 5.92 10.80 10.22
CA GLU A 8 5.17 11.19 11.42
C GLU A 8 3.81 11.82 11.11
N LYS A 9 3.65 12.38 9.91
CA LYS A 9 2.40 13.02 9.46
C LYS A 9 1.45 12.05 8.74
N LEU A 10 1.85 10.80 8.55
CA LEU A 10 1.03 9.80 7.86
C LEU A 10 0.05 9.15 8.83
N ASP A 11 -1.18 8.94 8.36
CA ASP A 11 -2.21 8.18 9.08
C ASP A 11 -1.72 6.77 9.41
N LYS A 12 -1.87 6.39 10.68
CA LYS A 12 -1.48 5.07 11.19
C LYS A 12 -2.72 4.23 11.39
N PHE A 13 -2.84 3.16 10.62
CA PHE A 13 -3.97 2.23 10.72
C PHE A 13 -3.54 0.93 11.39
N MET A 14 -4.18 0.56 12.51
CA MET A 14 -3.92 -0.71 13.19
C MET A 14 -4.74 -1.83 12.56
N VAL A 15 -4.14 -2.60 11.64
CA VAL A 15 -4.76 -3.79 11.04
C VAL A 15 -4.65 -4.98 11.98
N ARG A 16 -5.76 -5.70 12.22
CA ARG A 16 -5.74 -7.04 12.81
C ARG A 16 -5.64 -8.06 11.69
N MET A 17 -4.57 -8.85 11.68
CA MET A 17 -4.32 -9.86 10.67
C MET A 17 -4.57 -11.26 11.26
N PRO A 18 -5.20 -12.19 10.52
CA PRO A 18 -5.27 -13.59 10.91
C PRO A 18 -3.87 -14.23 10.92
N ASP A 19 -3.75 -15.38 11.58
CA ASP A 19 -2.50 -16.09 11.72
C ASP A 19 -1.90 -16.46 10.34
N GLY A 20 -0.57 -16.46 10.23
CA GLY A 20 0.15 -16.70 8.97
C GLY A 20 0.14 -15.55 7.95
N LEU A 21 -0.86 -14.67 7.92
CA LEU A 21 -0.95 -13.60 6.91
C LEU A 21 0.21 -12.60 7.01
N ARG A 22 0.60 -12.24 8.23
CA ARG A 22 1.76 -11.36 8.46
C ARG A 22 3.05 -11.95 7.88
N THR A 23 3.23 -13.26 8.00
CA THR A 23 4.40 -13.97 7.46
C THR A 23 4.37 -13.96 5.94
N ALA A 24 3.22 -14.22 5.32
CA ALA A 24 3.05 -14.16 3.88
C ALA A 24 3.41 -12.78 3.30
N ILE A 25 2.91 -11.69 3.92
CA ILE A 25 3.22 -10.31 3.50
C ILE A 25 4.72 -10.03 3.67
N LYS A 26 5.35 -10.52 4.74
CA LYS A 26 6.78 -10.33 4.97
C LYS A 26 7.62 -11.02 3.90
N LEU A 27 7.28 -12.25 3.52
CA LEU A 27 7.98 -12.98 2.45
C LEU A 27 7.85 -12.24 1.11
N ALA A 28 6.62 -11.87 0.73
CA ALA A 28 6.37 -11.09 -0.49
C ALA A 28 7.13 -9.76 -0.50
N ALA A 29 7.21 -9.06 0.64
CA ALA A 29 7.96 -7.81 0.75
C ALA A 29 9.48 -8.02 0.55
N ILE A 30 10.05 -9.10 1.10
CA ILE A 30 11.47 -9.46 0.92
C ILE A 30 11.76 -9.77 -0.54
N GLU A 31 10.92 -10.58 -1.19
CA GLU A 31 11.06 -10.94 -2.60
C GLU A 31 11.01 -9.72 -3.52
N ASN A 32 10.15 -8.73 -3.20
CA ASN A 32 10.01 -7.50 -3.96
C ASN A 32 11.00 -6.38 -3.54
N GLY A 33 11.87 -6.62 -2.56
CA GLY A 33 12.82 -5.61 -2.05
C GLY A 33 12.15 -4.40 -1.39
N ARG A 34 10.93 -4.58 -0.87
CA ARG A 34 10.10 -3.52 -0.26
C ARG A 34 9.98 -3.73 1.25
N THR A 35 9.67 -2.65 1.97
CA THR A 35 9.27 -2.79 3.37
C THR A 35 7.87 -3.42 3.44
N MET A 36 7.57 -4.09 4.54
CA MET A 36 6.23 -4.67 4.77
C MET A 36 5.12 -3.61 4.62
N ASN A 37 5.36 -2.38 5.08
CA ASN A 37 4.41 -1.28 4.93
C ASN A 37 4.24 -0.86 3.45
N ALA A 38 5.33 -0.75 2.70
CA ALA A 38 5.27 -0.42 1.28
C ALA A 38 4.52 -1.50 0.48
N GLU A 39 4.69 -2.77 0.84
CA GLU A 39 3.98 -3.87 0.19
C GLU A 39 2.48 -3.85 0.50
N VAL A 40 2.08 -3.63 1.76
CA VAL A 40 0.67 -3.45 2.13
C VAL A 40 0.04 -2.28 1.37
N VAL A 41 0.73 -1.13 1.31
CA VAL A 41 0.26 0.05 0.57
C VAL A 41 0.14 -0.24 -0.93
N TYR A 42 1.09 -0.99 -1.51
CA TYR A 42 1.06 -1.38 -2.91
C TYR A 42 -0.16 -2.25 -3.25
N HIS A 43 -0.46 -3.26 -2.44
CA HIS A 43 -1.65 -4.10 -2.64
C HIS A 43 -2.94 -3.31 -2.47
N LEU A 44 -3.02 -2.44 -1.46
CA LEU A 44 -4.18 -1.56 -1.26
C LEU A 44 -4.37 -0.65 -2.47
N LYS A 45 -3.31 0.02 -2.93
CA LYS A 45 -3.35 0.84 -4.15
C LYS A 45 -3.83 0.03 -5.35
N ARG A 46 -3.30 -1.17 -5.57
CA ARG A 46 -3.70 -2.02 -6.70
C ARG A 46 -5.18 -2.43 -6.67
N ILE A 47 -5.77 -2.60 -5.49
CA ILE A 47 -7.20 -2.96 -5.33
C ILE A 47 -8.10 -1.74 -5.56
N TYR A 48 -7.70 -0.57 -5.05
CA TYR A 48 -8.53 0.65 -5.08
C TYR A 48 -8.23 1.59 -6.24
N GLU A 49 -7.09 1.46 -6.92
CA GLU A 49 -6.81 2.20 -8.14
C GLU A 49 -7.70 1.64 -9.25
N PRO A 50 -8.64 2.45 -9.80
CA PRO A 50 -9.38 2.03 -10.97
C PRO A 50 -8.36 1.74 -12.07
N ARG A 51 -8.49 0.60 -12.76
CA ARG A 51 -7.76 0.34 -14.01
C ARG A 51 -7.93 1.59 -14.87
N GLN A 52 -6.86 2.32 -15.14
CA GLN A 52 -6.89 3.56 -15.94
C GLN A 52 -7.22 3.31 -17.44
N SER A 53 -8.03 2.30 -17.75
CA SER A 53 -8.51 1.97 -19.09
C SER A 53 -9.98 2.29 -19.31
N GLU A 54 -10.68 2.89 -18.35
CA GLU A 54 -11.94 3.61 -18.63
C GLU A 54 -11.69 5.11 -18.50
N LYS A 55 -10.82 5.63 -19.39
CA LYS A 55 -10.99 7.04 -19.78
C LYS A 55 -12.40 7.14 -20.36
N PRO A 56 -13.30 7.98 -19.84
CA PRO A 56 -14.58 8.19 -20.49
C PRO A 56 -14.24 8.69 -21.89
N ALA A 57 -14.65 7.94 -22.92
CA ALA A 57 -14.74 8.50 -24.25
C ALA A 57 -15.61 9.74 -24.12
N ALA A 58 -14.98 10.91 -24.18
CA ALA A 58 -15.68 12.13 -24.47
C ALA A 58 -16.43 11.91 -25.78
N GLN A 59 -17.75 12.11 -25.77
CA GLN A 59 -18.65 12.34 -26.90
C GLN A 59 -20.08 12.16 -26.36
N SER A 60 -21.03 13.09 -26.46
CA SER A 60 -21.08 14.41 -27.08
C SER A 60 -22.26 15.17 -26.47
#